data_AF-A0A9W6LNJ8-F1
#
_entry.id   AF-A0A9W6LNJ8-F1
#
_cell.length_a   1.000
_cell.length_b   1.000
_cell.length_c   1.000
_cell.angle_alpha   90.00
_cell.angle_beta   90.00
_cell.angle_gamma   90.00
#
_symmetry.space_group_name_H-M   'P 1'
#
loop_
_entity.id
_entity.type
_entity.pdbx_description
1 polymer ?
#
loop_
_entity_poly.entity_id
_entity_poly.type
_entity_poly.pdbx_seq_one_letter_code
_entity_poly.pdbx_strand_id
1 'polypeptide(L)'
;MVIDLHEMNRNEAIRFFIDKYNEAFRGGYREEITVIHGYGSSGRGGVIKKELREFLDSHRGYLTYTVATNPGSTLVTPLKAINEMQDMISMEVLEFCRISPKTMDKIKGNFFKKYKNNEINACVKRLVKQGYLTVNLKKNGEVYQTKK
;
A
#
# COMPACT_ATOMS: atom_id res chain seq x y z
N MET A 1 18.40 6.21 -9.49
CA MET A 1 17.42 6.93 -8.65
C MET A 1 17.55 6.41 -7.22
N VAL A 2 17.27 7.24 -6.22
CA VAL A 2 17.29 6.83 -4.80
C VAL A 2 15.91 7.04 -4.19
N ILE A 3 15.43 6.04 -3.43
CA ILE A 3 14.27 6.15 -2.55
C ILE A 3 14.77 5.98 -1.13
N ASP A 4 14.60 7.01 -0.32
CA ASP A 4 15.06 7.01 1.06
C ASP A 4 13.90 6.80 2.03
N LEU A 5 13.99 5.72 2.81
CA LEU A 5 13.02 5.28 3.80
C LEU A 5 13.55 5.47 5.23
N HIS A 6 14.74 6.06 5.41
CA HIS A 6 15.27 6.30 6.75
C HIS A 6 14.29 7.17 7.56
N GLU A 7 14.26 6.94 8.88
CA GLU A 7 13.41 7.66 9.85
C GLU A 7 11.89 7.47 9.75
N MET A 8 11.38 6.88 8.67
CA MET A 8 9.96 6.54 8.55
C MET A 8 9.57 5.40 9.50
N ASN A 9 8.29 5.32 9.86
CA ASN A 9 7.78 4.09 10.45
C ASN A 9 7.52 3.03 9.35
N ARG A 10 7.33 1.78 9.76
CA ARG A 10 7.17 0.64 8.84
C ARG A 10 6.07 0.85 7.80
N ASN A 11 4.90 1.31 8.20
CA ASN A 11 3.76 1.46 7.28
C ASN A 11 4.00 2.63 6.31
N GLU A 12 4.57 3.73 6.80
CA GLU A 12 4.94 4.89 5.98
C GLU A 12 6.00 4.53 4.94
N ALA A 13 7.02 3.78 5.34
CA ALA A 13 8.13 3.37 4.47
C ALA A 13 7.65 2.59 3.25
N ILE A 14 6.80 1.57 3.44
CA ILE A 14 6.29 0.75 2.33
C ILE A 14 5.42 1.58 1.38
N ARG A 15 4.60 2.48 1.91
CA ARG A 15 3.76 3.36 1.08
C ARG A 15 4.59 4.33 0.27
N PHE A 16 5.52 5.00 0.94
CA PHE A 16 6.40 5.95 0.28
C PHE A 16 7.22 5.26 -0.81
N PHE A 17 7.69 4.04 -0.56
CA PHE A 17 8.32 3.20 -1.56
C PHE A 17 7.39 2.95 -2.76
N ILE A 18 6.17 2.44 -2.55
CA ILE A 18 5.20 2.15 -3.63
C ILE A 18 4.89 3.41 -4.45
N ASP A 19 4.64 4.54 -3.77
CA ASP A 19 4.31 5.81 -4.42
C ASP A 19 5.47 6.27 -5.32
N LYS A 20 6.70 6.30 -4.78
CA LYS A 20 7.88 6.74 -5.52
C LYS A 20 8.28 5.78 -6.63
N TYR A 21 8.18 4.48 -6.38
CA TYR A 21 8.38 3.43 -7.38
C TYR A 21 7.41 3.61 -8.56
N ASN A 22 6.11 3.79 -8.27
CA ASN A 22 5.09 3.92 -9.31
C ASN A 22 5.17 5.25 -10.06
N GLU A 23 5.51 6.34 -9.37
CA GLU A 23 5.79 7.64 -9.98
C GLU A 23 6.94 7.50 -10.99
N ALA A 24 8.06 6.90 -10.58
CA ALA A 24 9.22 6.66 -11.45
C ALA A 24 8.86 5.76 -12.64
N PHE A 25 8.17 4.64 -12.40
CA PHE A 25 7.78 3.72 -13.46
C PHE A 25 6.87 4.38 -14.50
N ARG A 26 5.85 5.13 -14.05
CA ARG A 26 4.94 5.86 -14.95
C ARG A 26 5.65 6.98 -15.70
N GLY A 27 6.68 7.59 -15.10
CA GLY A 27 7.58 8.54 -15.76
C GLY A 27 8.56 7.90 -16.76
N GLY A 28 8.53 6.58 -16.95
CA GLY A 28 9.38 5.88 -17.92
C GLY A 28 10.70 5.34 -17.35
N TYR A 29 10.97 5.51 -16.05
CA TYR A 29 12.18 4.98 -15.43
C TYR A 29 12.15 3.45 -15.37
N ARG A 30 13.19 2.78 -15.90
CA ARG A 30 13.34 1.32 -15.91
C ARG A 30 14.66 0.82 -15.33
N GLU A 31 15.56 1.75 -15.02
CA GLU A 31 16.85 1.44 -14.43
C GLU A 31 16.71 1.03 -12.95
N GLU A 32 17.82 0.62 -12.36
CA GLU A 32 17.89 0.24 -10.95
C GLU A 32 17.60 1.43 -10.01
N ILE A 33 16.86 1.17 -8.93
CA ILE A 33 16.52 2.10 -7.86
C ILE A 33 17.21 1.64 -6.58
N THR A 34 18.03 2.50 -5.99
CA THR A 34 18.60 2.27 -4.66
C THR A 34 17.58 2.63 -3.60
N VAL A 35 17.14 1.65 -2.81
CA VAL A 35 16.22 1.87 -1.68
C VAL A 35 17.00 1.83 -0.38
N ILE A 36 17.07 2.96 0.31
CA ILE A 36 17.78 3.11 1.58
C ILE A 36 16.78 2.88 2.71
N HIS A 37 16.97 1.83 3.51
CA HIS A 37 16.12 1.52 4.68
C HIS A 37 16.89 1.62 6.01
N GLY A 38 18.20 1.89 5.94
CA GLY A 38 19.09 1.97 7.08
C GLY A 38 19.57 0.60 7.58
N TYR A 39 20.64 0.62 8.38
CA TYR A 39 21.31 -0.59 8.88
C TYR A 39 20.52 -1.34 9.97
N GLY A 40 19.59 -0.67 10.63
CA GLY A 40 18.84 -1.24 11.76
C GLY A 40 19.55 -1.17 13.11
N SER A 41 20.66 -0.43 13.23
CA SER A 41 21.35 -0.17 14.50
C SER A 41 20.47 0.49 15.56
N SER A 42 19.43 1.22 15.16
CA SER A 42 18.39 1.79 16.03
C SER A 42 17.18 0.88 16.25
N GLY A 43 17.21 -0.36 15.78
CA GLY A 43 16.08 -1.28 15.73
C GLY A 43 15.09 -0.99 14.59
N ARG A 44 14.77 0.29 14.32
CA ARG A 44 13.77 0.69 13.30
C ARG A 44 14.16 0.29 11.88
N GLY A 45 15.42 0.52 11.47
CA GLY A 45 15.88 0.16 10.13
C GLY A 45 15.85 -1.36 9.87
N GLY A 46 15.97 -2.18 10.92
CA GLY A 46 15.84 -3.64 10.81
C GLY A 46 14.40 -4.05 10.54
N VAL A 47 13.44 -3.38 11.15
CA VAL A 47 12.00 -3.57 10.89
C VAL A 47 11.65 -3.17 9.46
N ILE A 48 12.08 -2.00 9.00
CA ILE A 48 11.82 -1.55 7.62
C ILE A 48 12.48 -2.49 6.61
N LYS A 49 13.73 -2.90 6.85
CA LYS A 49 14.44 -3.87 6.00
C LYS A 49 13.65 -5.18 5.85
N LYS A 50 13.17 -5.73 6.96
CA LYS A 50 12.41 -6.98 6.96
C LYS A 50 11.11 -6.82 6.17
N GLU A 51 10.32 -5.80 6.51
CA GLU A 51 9.05 -5.53 5.85
C GLU A 51 9.22 -5.27 4.35
N LEU A 52 10.21 -4.46 3.98
CA LEU A 52 10.51 -4.15 2.58
C LEU A 52 10.85 -5.43 1.83
N ARG A 53 11.70 -6.30 2.36
CA ARG A 53 12.08 -7.54 1.66
C ARG A 53 10.92 -8.51 1.54
N GLU A 54 10.12 -8.69 2.60
CA GLU A 54 8.89 -9.50 2.54
C GLU A 54 7.93 -8.97 1.48
N PHE A 55 7.76 -7.65 1.41
CA PHE A 55 7.01 -6.99 0.35
C PHE A 55 7.60 -7.26 -1.04
N LEU A 56 8.91 -7.06 -1.24
CA LEU A 56 9.54 -7.26 -2.54
C LEU A 56 9.48 -8.73 -3.00
N ASP A 57 9.55 -9.69 -2.07
CA ASP A 57 9.44 -11.12 -2.36
C ASP A 57 8.01 -11.52 -2.75
N SER A 58 6.97 -10.93 -2.15
CA SER A 58 5.59 -11.17 -2.62
C SER A 58 5.30 -10.51 -3.97
N HIS A 59 6.16 -9.59 -4.43
CA HIS A 59 5.95 -8.77 -5.63
C HIS A 59 6.94 -9.02 -6.76
N ARG A 60 7.57 -10.20 -6.82
CA ARG A 60 8.54 -10.54 -7.90
C ARG A 60 7.98 -10.43 -9.33
N GLY A 61 6.66 -10.43 -9.49
CA GLY A 61 6.00 -10.18 -10.77
C GLY A 61 5.94 -8.70 -11.18
N TYR A 62 6.24 -7.77 -10.26
CA TYR A 62 6.24 -6.32 -10.46
C TYR A 62 7.65 -5.74 -10.58
N LEU A 63 8.63 -6.37 -9.95
CA LEU A 63 10.00 -5.90 -9.83
C LEU A 63 10.96 -7.08 -9.64
N THR A 64 12.25 -6.83 -9.85
CA THR A 64 13.31 -7.67 -9.31
C THR A 64 14.09 -6.89 -8.25
N TYR A 65 14.80 -7.59 -7.37
CA TYR A 65 15.67 -6.93 -6.41
C TYR A 65 16.86 -7.79 -6.02
N THR A 66 17.94 -7.11 -5.64
CA THR A 66 19.14 -7.68 -5.04
C THR A 66 19.50 -6.93 -3.76
N VAL A 67 20.20 -7.60 -2.85
CA VAL A 67 20.76 -6.95 -1.67
C VAL A 67 22.03 -6.22 -2.11
N ALA A 68 22.10 -4.91 -1.86
CA ALA A 68 23.28 -4.12 -2.17
C ALA A 68 24.47 -4.56 -1.29
N THR A 69 25.69 -4.21 -1.71
CA THR A 69 26.90 -4.36 -0.88
C THR A 69 26.76 -3.62 0.45
N ASN A 70 26.05 -2.47 0.44
CA ASN A 70 25.67 -1.79 1.67
C ASN A 70 24.41 -2.46 2.28
N PRO A 71 24.51 -3.09 3.47
CA PRO A 71 23.41 -3.83 4.07
C PRO A 71 22.24 -2.96 4.56
N GLY A 72 22.41 -1.63 4.57
CA GLY A 72 21.36 -0.64 4.81
C GLY A 72 20.59 -0.23 3.54
N SER A 73 20.85 -0.89 2.41
CA SER A 73 20.17 -0.63 1.14
C SER A 73 19.82 -1.90 0.38
N THR A 74 18.83 -1.77 -0.50
CA THR A 74 18.35 -2.82 -1.41
C THR A 74 18.20 -2.20 -2.81
N LEU A 75 18.63 -2.92 -3.84
CA LEU A 75 18.56 -2.47 -5.23
C LEU A 75 17.33 -3.07 -5.89
N VAL A 76 16.47 -2.24 -6.48
CA VAL A 76 15.18 -2.66 -7.05
C VAL A 76 15.13 -2.26 -8.52
N THR A 77 14.83 -3.20 -9.41
CA THR A 77 14.62 -2.92 -10.83
C THR A 77 13.12 -3.03 -11.17
N PRO A 78 12.49 -1.95 -11.68
CA PRO A 78 11.07 -1.97 -12.02
C PRO A 78 10.72 -2.83 -13.24
N LEU A 79 9.66 -3.64 -13.17
CA LEU A 79 9.10 -4.37 -14.33
C LEU A 79 7.73 -3.84 -14.75
N LYS A 80 6.85 -3.58 -13.78
CA LYS A 80 5.51 -2.99 -13.98
C LYS A 80 5.09 -2.16 -12.77
N ALA A 81 4.07 -1.30 -12.95
CA ALA A 81 3.49 -0.53 -11.85
C ALA A 81 2.85 -1.47 -10.81
N ILE A 82 3.14 -1.25 -9.53
CA ILE A 82 2.54 -1.95 -8.39
C ILE A 82 1.13 -1.41 -8.18
N ASN A 83 0.12 -2.23 -8.45
CA ASN A 83 -1.28 -1.86 -8.21
C ASN A 83 -1.74 -2.21 -6.78
N GLU A 84 -0.90 -2.86 -5.99
CA GLU A 84 -1.30 -3.48 -4.72
C GLU A 84 -1.80 -2.52 -3.65
N MET A 85 -1.43 -1.24 -3.64
CA MET A 85 -2.07 -0.30 -2.71
C MET A 85 -3.58 -0.22 -2.94
N GLN A 86 -4.03 -0.30 -4.19
CA GLN A 86 -5.45 -0.38 -4.50
C GLN A 86 -6.04 -1.73 -4.08
N ASP A 87 -5.32 -2.82 -4.29
CA ASP A 87 -5.77 -4.18 -3.97
C ASP A 87 -5.83 -4.42 -2.45
N MET A 88 -4.86 -3.92 -1.67
CA MET A 88 -4.81 -3.99 -0.21
C MET A 88 -5.96 -3.21 0.43
N ILE A 89 -6.17 -1.95 0.03
CA ILE A 89 -7.33 -1.18 0.53
C ILE A 89 -8.61 -1.90 0.15
N SER A 90 -8.71 -2.42 -1.08
CA SER A 90 -9.89 -3.15 -1.53
C SER A 90 -10.17 -4.39 -0.69
N MET A 91 -9.18 -5.25 -0.46
CA MET A 91 -9.32 -6.46 0.37
C MET A 91 -9.68 -6.12 1.82
N GLU A 92 -8.98 -5.18 2.45
CA GLU A 92 -9.26 -4.79 3.83
C GLU A 92 -10.66 -4.15 3.98
N VAL A 93 -11.07 -3.29 3.06
CA VAL A 93 -12.41 -2.69 3.04
C VAL A 93 -13.49 -3.74 2.85
N LEU A 94 -13.29 -4.68 1.92
CA LEU A 94 -14.24 -5.77 1.67
C LEU A 94 -14.39 -6.67 2.90
N GLU A 95 -13.30 -7.04 3.58
CA GLU A 95 -13.39 -7.86 4.79
C GLU A 95 -14.10 -7.10 5.93
N PHE A 96 -13.77 -5.82 6.12
CA PHE A 96 -14.42 -4.99 7.14
C PHE A 96 -15.92 -4.79 6.90
N CYS A 97 -16.34 -4.69 5.64
CA CYS A 97 -17.74 -4.55 5.23
C CYS A 97 -18.47 -5.88 5.07
N ARG A 98 -17.79 -7.03 5.24
CA ARG A 98 -18.38 -8.37 5.09
C ARG A 98 -19.36 -8.70 6.20
N ILE A 99 -19.00 -8.40 7.45
CA ILE A 99 -19.76 -8.80 8.64
C ILE A 99 -21.06 -7.99 8.79
N SER A 100 -21.02 -6.68 8.53
CA SER A 100 -22.19 -5.81 8.68
C SER A 100 -22.05 -4.52 7.86
N PRO A 101 -23.17 -3.87 7.46
CA PRO A 101 -23.14 -2.59 6.76
C PRO A 101 -22.40 -1.51 7.55
N LYS A 102 -21.51 -0.77 6.88
CA LYS A 102 -20.72 0.32 7.47
C LYS A 102 -21.03 1.65 6.78
N THR A 103 -21.10 2.73 7.55
CA THR A 103 -21.08 4.09 6.95
C THR A 103 -19.68 4.42 6.45
N MET A 104 -19.56 5.40 5.55
CA MET A 104 -18.26 5.90 5.09
C MET A 104 -17.36 6.33 6.27
N ASP A 105 -17.94 7.00 7.27
CA ASP A 105 -17.19 7.47 8.43
C ASP A 105 -16.65 6.33 9.30
N LYS A 106 -17.41 5.23 9.44
CA LYS A 106 -16.92 4.02 10.12
C LYS A 106 -15.77 3.38 9.36
N ILE A 107 -15.84 3.34 8.03
CA ILE A 107 -14.75 2.81 7.20
C ILE A 107 -13.50 3.69 7.36
N LYS A 108 -13.63 5.01 7.21
CA LYS A 108 -12.52 5.96 7.41
C LYS A 108 -11.92 5.84 8.82
N GLY A 109 -12.76 5.84 9.85
CA GLY A 109 -12.34 5.71 11.24
C GLY A 109 -11.64 4.39 11.56
N ASN A 110 -11.91 3.31 10.83
CA ASN A 110 -11.19 2.04 10.98
C ASN A 110 -9.79 2.09 10.34
N PHE A 111 -9.64 2.84 9.25
CA PHE A 111 -8.46 2.80 8.40
C PHE A 111 -7.60 4.07 8.42
N PHE A 112 -7.94 5.12 9.17
CA PHE A 112 -7.25 6.41 9.14
C PHE A 112 -5.75 6.37 9.48
N LYS A 113 -5.31 5.44 10.35
CA LYS A 113 -3.88 5.23 10.67
C LYS A 113 -3.13 4.52 9.55
N LYS A 114 -3.87 3.82 8.71
CA LYS A 114 -3.37 3.20 7.50
C LYS A 114 -3.55 4.24 6.40
N TYR A 115 -4.68 4.29 5.70
CA TYR A 115 -4.84 5.02 4.44
C TYR A 115 -5.32 6.47 4.59
N LYS A 116 -5.03 7.29 3.58
CA LYS A 116 -5.59 8.64 3.46
C LYS A 116 -7.08 8.55 3.13
N ASN A 117 -7.87 9.52 3.61
CA ASN A 117 -9.32 9.54 3.41
C ASN A 117 -9.74 9.56 1.92
N ASN A 118 -8.97 10.21 1.05
CA ASN A 118 -9.22 10.24 -0.39
C ASN A 118 -9.01 8.85 -1.05
N GLU A 119 -8.00 8.09 -0.61
CA GLU A 119 -7.75 6.72 -1.09
C GLU A 119 -8.89 5.78 -0.68
N ILE A 120 -9.36 5.90 0.56
CA ILE A 120 -10.51 5.14 1.07
C ILE A 120 -11.77 5.47 0.27
N ASN A 121 -12.07 6.76 0.07
CA ASN A 121 -13.22 7.21 -0.72
C ASN A 121 -13.16 6.66 -2.15
N ALA A 122 -12.00 6.76 -2.80
CA ALA A 122 -11.81 6.27 -4.17
C ALA A 122 -11.98 4.74 -4.24
N CYS A 123 -11.43 4.00 -3.27
CA CYS A 123 -11.57 2.56 -3.19
C CYS A 123 -13.03 2.12 -3.02
N VAL A 124 -13.75 2.68 -2.05
CA VAL A 124 -15.16 2.33 -1.80
C VAL A 124 -16.01 2.61 -3.04
N LYS A 125 -15.85 3.78 -3.68
CA LYS A 125 -16.56 4.12 -4.93
C LYS A 125 -16.26 3.13 -6.05
N ARG A 126 -14.98 2.74 -6.21
CA ARG A 126 -14.56 1.75 -7.21
C ARG A 126 -15.18 0.38 -6.93
N LEU A 127 -15.15 -0.09 -5.69
CA LEU A 127 -15.73 -1.38 -5.30
C LEU A 127 -17.25 -1.43 -5.49
N VAL A 128 -17.95 -0.32 -5.27
CA VAL A 128 -19.38 -0.20 -5.61
C VAL A 128 -19.58 -0.28 -7.12
N LYS A 129 -18.80 0.47 -7.91
CA LYS A 129 -18.87 0.44 -9.38
C LYS A 129 -18.58 -0.97 -9.94
N GLN A 130 -17.66 -1.71 -9.33
CA GLN A 130 -17.29 -3.08 -9.69
C GLN A 130 -18.28 -4.14 -9.16
N GLY A 131 -19.25 -3.74 -8.32
CA GLY A 131 -20.26 -4.66 -7.77
C GLY A 131 -19.80 -5.51 -6.59
N TYR A 132 -18.61 -5.28 -6.04
CA TYR A 132 -18.11 -5.97 -4.84
C TYR A 132 -18.71 -5.42 -3.55
N LEU A 133 -19.05 -4.13 -3.53
CA LEU A 133 -19.83 -3.50 -2.45
C LEU A 133 -21.22 -3.15 -2.96
N THR A 134 -22.21 -3.32 -2.08
CA THR A 134 -23.57 -2.78 -2.26
C THR A 134 -23.71 -1.52 -1.41
N VAL A 135 -24.42 -0.52 -1.95
CA VAL A 135 -24.80 0.70 -1.22
C VAL A 135 -26.30 0.63 -0.91
N ASN A 136 -26.66 0.87 0.35
CA ASN A 136 -28.04 0.91 0.80
C ASN A 136 -28.29 2.19 1.60
N LEU A 137 -29.48 2.77 1.47
CA LEU A 137 -29.87 3.93 2.26
C LEU A 137 -30.50 3.48 3.59
N LYS A 138 -30.02 4.01 4.71
CA LYS A 138 -30.62 3.83 6.04
C LYS A 138 -30.94 5.20 6.66
N LYS A 139 -31.63 5.22 7.81
CA LYS A 139 -32.00 6.44 8.55
C LYS A 139 -30.83 7.43 8.76
N ASN A 140 -29.60 6.93 8.86
CA ASN A 140 -28.40 7.73 9.13
C ASN A 140 -27.49 7.90 7.89
N GLY A 141 -28.03 7.73 6.69
CA GLY A 141 -27.31 7.89 5.43
C GLY A 141 -26.94 6.57 4.73
N GLU A 142 -26.03 6.66 3.76
CA GLU A 142 -25.54 5.52 2.98
C GLU A 142 -24.71 4.56 3.85
N VAL A 143 -24.95 3.27 3.65
CA VAL A 143 -24.14 2.19 4.21
C VAL A 143 -23.67 1.24 3.12
N TYR A 144 -22.44 0.77 3.27
CA TYR A 144 -21.75 -0.13 2.35
C TYR A 144 -21.61 -1.51 2.97
N GLN A 145 -21.91 -2.55 2.20
CA GLN A 145 -21.77 -3.95 2.62
C GLN A 145 -21.22 -4.80 1.46
N THR A 146 -20.30 -5.71 1.77
CA THR A 146 -19.76 -6.66 0.78
C THR A 146 -20.88 -7.54 0.25
N LYS A 147 -20.94 -7.62 -1.08
CA LYS A 147 -21.91 -8.47 -1.76
C LYS A 147 -21.53 -9.93 -1.48
N LYS A 148 -22.50 -10.71 -0.99
CA LYS A 148 -22.35 -12.16 -0.80
C LYS A 148 -22.23 -12.88 -2.14
#